data_AF-A0A818TCV1-F1
#
_entry.id   AF-A0A818TCV1-F1
#
_cell.length_a   1.000
_cell.length_b   1.000
_cell.length_c   1.000
_cell.angle_alpha   90.00
_cell.angle_beta   90.00
_cell.angle_gamma   90.00
#
_symmetry.space_group_name_H-M   'P 1'
#
loop_
_entity.id
_entity.type
_entity.pdbx_description
1 polymer ?
#
loop_
_entity_poly.entity_id
_entity_poly.type
_entity_poly.pdbx_seq_one_letter_code
_entity_poly.pdbx_strand_id
1 'polypeptide(L)'
;MMFMHLKYAFSSHEMKYDPFFGQPEQIHLSYGLDPTLMIVTWVTLNEVNDFIVEYGQFDMFNKREIGSISIFQDSGSEKRHEYIHRVVL
;
A
#
# COMPACT_ATOMS: atom_id res chain seq x y z
N MET A 1 17.86 -4.43 -12.49
CA MET A 1 16.58 -3.71 -12.30
C MET A 1 15.81 -4.42 -11.19
N MET A 2 15.23 -3.67 -10.24
CA MET A 2 14.45 -4.20 -9.12
C MET A 2 12.97 -4.13 -9.45
N PHE A 3 12.21 -5.16 -9.10
CA PHE A 3 10.77 -5.23 -9.33
C PHE A 3 10.03 -5.27 -8.00
N MET A 4 8.84 -4.68 -7.97
CA MET A 4 7.96 -4.64 -6.79
C MET A 4 6.53 -4.98 -7.18
N HIS A 5 5.85 -5.69 -6.28
CA HIS A 5 4.45 -6.04 -6.38
C HIS A 5 3.73 -5.64 -5.09
N LEU A 6 2.66 -4.86 -5.24
CA LEU A 6 1.80 -4.45 -4.14
C LEU A 6 0.59 -5.37 -4.08
N LYS A 7 0.37 -6.00 -2.91
CA LYS A 7 -0.79 -6.85 -2.68
C LYS A 7 -1.87 -6.10 -1.92
N TYR A 8 -3.11 -6.44 -2.23
CA TYR A 8 -4.29 -6.06 -1.47
C TYR A 8 -5.15 -7.32 -1.32
N ALA A 9 -5.62 -7.59 -0.10
CA ALA A 9 -6.57 -8.65 0.19
C ALA A 9 -7.74 -8.12 1.01
N PHE A 10 -8.93 -8.58 0.65
CA PHE A 10 -10.18 -8.28 1.35
C PHE A 10 -10.50 -9.36 2.39
N SER A 11 -11.16 -8.99 3.49
CA SER A 11 -11.73 -9.96 4.43
C SER A 11 -12.96 -10.60 3.78
N SER A 12 -13.03 -11.94 3.77
CA SER A 12 -14.17 -12.68 3.20
C SER A 12 -15.50 -12.44 3.91
N HIS A 13 -15.50 -11.76 5.06
CA HIS A 13 -16.71 -11.36 5.79
C HIS A 13 -17.21 -9.94 5.47
N GLU A 14 -16.46 -9.15 4.69
CA GLU A 14 -16.83 -7.76 4.35
C GLU A 14 -16.75 -7.49 2.86
N MET A 15 -17.48 -8.25 2.03
CA MET A 15 -17.84 -7.77 0.69
C MET A 15 -18.92 -6.69 0.79
N LYS A 16 -18.63 -5.61 1.51
CA LYS A 16 -19.49 -4.42 1.58
C LYS A 16 -19.05 -3.33 0.60
N TYR A 17 -17.85 -3.46 0.04
CA TYR A 17 -17.20 -2.40 -0.72
C TYR A 17 -16.66 -2.90 -2.05
N ASP A 18 -16.73 -2.01 -3.05
CA ASP A 18 -16.34 -2.27 -4.43
C ASP A 18 -14.83 -2.59 -4.51
N PRO A 19 -14.43 -3.75 -5.09
CA PRO A 19 -13.03 -4.14 -5.24
C PRO A 19 -12.18 -3.15 -6.03
N PHE A 20 -12.79 -2.23 -6.80
CA PHE A 20 -12.05 -1.17 -7.50
C PHE A 20 -11.31 -0.22 -6.55
N PHE A 21 -11.84 0.05 -5.36
CA PHE A 21 -11.26 1.04 -4.42
C PHE A 21 -10.19 0.47 -3.47
N GLY A 22 -9.98 -0.84 -3.47
CA GLY A 22 -8.89 -1.49 -2.71
C GLY A 22 -7.56 -1.56 -3.46
N GLN A 23 -7.53 -1.12 -4.72
CA GLN A 23 -6.32 -1.12 -5.52
C GLN A 23 -5.37 0.00 -5.07
N PRO A 24 -4.04 -0.25 -5.08
CA PRO A 24 -3.06 0.80 -4.81
C PRO A 24 -3.12 1.93 -5.84
N GLU A 25 -3.22 3.16 -5.35
CA GLU A 25 -3.16 4.41 -6.13
C GLU A 25 -2.02 5.30 -5.62
N GLN A 26 -1.66 6.32 -6.40
CA GLN A 26 -0.69 7.36 -6.02
C GLN A 26 0.64 6.82 -5.46
N ILE A 27 1.12 5.73 -6.06
CA ILE A 27 2.33 5.03 -5.64
C ILE A 27 3.54 5.97 -5.77
N HIS A 28 4.31 6.11 -4.71
CA HIS A 28 5.58 6.83 -4.72
C HIS A 28 6.66 6.10 -3.95
N LEU A 29 7.90 6.33 -4.37
CA LEU A 29 9.10 5.80 -3.75
C LEU A 29 9.95 6.96 -3.24
N SER A 30 10.57 6.77 -2.08
CA SER A 30 11.49 7.75 -1.50
C SER A 30 12.63 7.05 -0.77
N TYR A 31 13.73 7.75 -0.56
CA TYR A 31 14.82 7.25 0.27
C TYR A 31 14.44 7.32 1.76
N GLY A 32 14.90 6.32 2.53
CA GLY A 32 14.87 6.40 3.98
C GLY A 32 15.99 7.29 4.54
N LEU A 33 16.12 7.27 5.87
CA LEU A 33 17.23 7.94 6.57
C LEU A 33 18.60 7.34 6.20
N ASP A 34 18.61 6.07 5.82
CA ASP A 34 19.76 5.36 5.26
C ASP A 34 19.54 5.17 3.74
N PRO A 35 20.54 5.45 2.88
CA PRO A 35 20.41 5.32 1.43
C PRO A 35 20.22 3.88 0.93
N THR A 36 20.43 2.89 1.80
CA THR A 36 20.10 1.48 1.52
C THR A 36 18.62 1.16 1.73
N LEU A 37 17.86 2.08 2.36
CA LEU A 37 16.43 1.92 2.62
C LEU A 37 15.58 2.63 1.57
N MET A 38 14.49 1.98 1.19
CA MET A 38 13.46 2.55 0.32
C MET A 38 12.12 2.58 1.04
N ILE A 39 11.47 3.74 1.05
CA ILE A 39 10.11 3.87 1.57
C ILE A 39 9.14 3.82 0.39
N VAL A 40 8.28 2.81 0.41
CA VAL A 40 7.18 2.62 -0.53
C VAL A 40 5.92 3.16 0.10
N THR A 41 5.22 4.03 -0.61
CA THR A 41 3.96 4.60 -0.13
C THR A 41 2.91 4.54 -1.23
N TRP A 42 1.69 4.20 -0.86
CA TRP A 42 0.53 4.21 -1.76
C TRP A 42 -0.74 4.53 -0.96
N VAL A 43 -1.82 4.79 -1.68
CA VAL A 43 -3.14 5.08 -1.11
C VAL A 43 -4.14 4.01 -1.58
N THR A 44 -5.06 3.61 -0.71
CA THR A 44 -6.30 2.94 -1.10
C THR A 44 -7.49 3.79 -0.64
N LEU A 45 -8.60 3.71 -1.37
CA LEU A 45 -9.84 4.45 -1.05
C LEU A 45 -10.80 3.61 -0.20
N ASN A 46 -10.47 2.34 0.05
CA ASN A 46 -11.11 1.48 1.03
C ASN A 46 -10.07 0.83 1.96
N GLU A 47 -10.57 0.39 3.10
CA GLU A 47 -9.79 -0.41 4.05
C GLU A 47 -9.41 -1.75 3.40
N VAL A 48 -8.14 -2.12 3.57
CA VAL A 48 -7.58 -3.40 3.12
C VAL A 48 -6.79 -4.00 4.28
N ASN A 49 -6.76 -5.33 4.36
CA ASN A 49 -6.06 -6.02 5.44
C ASN A 49 -4.55 -6.14 5.19
N ASP A 50 -4.15 -5.97 3.94
CA ASP A 50 -2.80 -6.20 3.48
C ASP A 50 -2.12 -4.87 3.14
N PHE A 51 -1.01 -4.60 3.82
CA PHE A 51 -0.12 -3.48 3.59
C PHE A 51 1.30 -4.01 3.36
N ILE A 52 1.40 -4.85 2.32
CA ILE A 52 2.55 -5.70 2.04
C ILE A 52 3.20 -5.28 0.72
N VAL A 53 4.52 -5.19 0.72
CA VAL A 53 5.32 -5.09 -0.51
C VAL A 53 6.10 -6.38 -0.68
N GLU A 54 5.94 -7.01 -1.84
CA GLU A 54 6.83 -8.09 -2.29
C GLU A 54 7.83 -7.54 -3.31
N TYR A 55 9.10 -7.90 -3.18
CA TYR A 55 10.17 -7.32 -3.99
C TYR A 55 11.34 -8.29 -4.19
N GLY A 56 12.20 -7.97 -5.16
CA GLY A 56 13.42 -8.71 -5.44
C GLY A 56 14.06 -8.32 -6.77
N GLN A 57 15.09 -9.06 -7.16
CA GLN A 57 15.83 -8.84 -8.40
C GLN A 57 15.38 -9.80 -9.49
N PHE A 58 15.56 -9.42 -10.76
CA PHE A 58 15.30 -10.30 -11.91
C PHE A 58 13.87 -10.88 -11.93
N ASP A 59 12.88 -10.01 -11.73
CA ASP A 59 11.45 -10.37 -11.69
C ASP A 59 11.06 -11.38 -10.58
N MET A 60 11.92 -11.57 -9.57
CA MET A 60 11.60 -12.37 -8.39
C MET A 60 10.94 -11.51 -7.32
N PHE A 61 9.87 -12.03 -6.71
CA PHE A 61 9.16 -11.45 -5.56
C PHE A 61 9.37 -12.31 -4.32
N ASN A 62 10.65 -12.58 -3.99
CA ASN A 62 11.04 -13.52 -2.95
C ASN A 62 11.31 -12.88 -1.58
N LYS A 63 11.26 -11.54 -1.51
CA LYS A 63 11.29 -10.78 -0.25
C LYS A 63 9.95 -10.13 -0.01
N ARG A 64 9.61 -9.92 1.27
CA ARG A 64 8.34 -9.36 1.69
C ARG A 64 8.54 -8.49 2.93
N GLU A 65 8.06 -7.26 2.89
CA GLU A 65 7.96 -6.41 4.06
C GLU A 65 6.52 -6.02 4.35
N ILE A 66 6.22 -5.80 5.63
CA ILE A 66 4.92 -5.39 6.13
C ILE A 66 5.04 -3.95 6.63
N GLY A 67 4.13 -3.10 6.18
CA GLY A 67 4.12 -1.68 6.50
C GLY A 67 3.23 -1.29 7.67
N SER A 68 2.79 -0.04 7.60
CA SER A 68 1.80 0.56 8.49
C SER A 68 0.85 1.46 7.69
N ILE A 69 -0.30 1.77 8.28
CA ILE A 69 -1.34 2.61 7.66
C ILE A 69 -1.59 3.84 8.54
N SER A 70 -1.77 5.00 7.89
CA SER A 70 -2.39 6.18 8.48
C SER A 70 -3.65 6.55 7.69
N ILE A 71 -4.73 6.88 8.38
CA ILE A 71 -6.02 7.24 7.76
C ILE A 71 -6.12 8.76 7.70
N PHE A 72 -6.43 9.29 6.52
CA PHE A 72 -6.80 10.69 6.32
C PHE A 72 -8.28 10.79 5.98
N GLN A 73 -9.00 11.71 6.61
CA GLN A 73 -10.39 12.02 6.27
C GLN A 73 -10.46 13.41 5.65
N ASP A 74 -11.02 13.49 4.44
CA ASP A 74 -11.14 14.76 3.74
C ASP A 74 -12.18 15.69 4.39
N SER A 75 -12.05 16.99 4.12
CA SER A 75 -13.01 17.99 4.60
C SER A 75 -14.23 18.14 3.70
N GLY A 76 -14.36 17.35 2.63
CA GLY A 76 -15.45 17.41 1.66
C GLY A 76 -16.81 17.04 2.26
N SER A 77 -17.87 17.14 1.44
CA SER A 77 -19.21 16.69 1.82
C SER A 77 -19.26 15.18 2.05
N GLU A 78 -18.51 14.44 1.24
CA GLU A 78 -18.46 12.97 1.27
C GLU A 78 -17.60 12.39 2.39
N LYS A 79 -16.78 13.21 3.06
CA LYS A 79 -15.90 12.80 4.17
C LYS A 79 -15.10 11.55 3.85
N ARG A 80 -14.49 11.51 2.66
CA ARG A 80 -13.81 10.32 2.15
C ARG A 80 -12.63 9.95 3.05
N HIS A 81 -12.43 8.66 3.25
CA HIS A 81 -11.26 8.12 3.94
C HIS A 81 -10.22 7.69 2.90
N GLU A 82 -8.99 8.13 3.10
CA GLU A 82 -7.82 7.71 2.34
C GLU A 82 -6.89 6.94 3.28
N TYR A 83 -6.58 5.72 2.91
CA TYR A 83 -5.71 4.84 3.69
C TYR A 83 -4.32 4.91 3.09
N ILE A 84 -3.42 5.61 3.79
CA ILE A 84 -2.05 5.86 3.32
C ILE A 84 -1.14 4.78 3.92
N HIS A 85 -0.63 3.92 3.06
CA HIS A 85 0.24 2.80 3.41
C HIS A 85 1.70 3.20 3.30
N ARG A 86 2.55 2.82 4.26
CA ARG A 86 4.01 3.00 4.20
C ARG A 86 4.75 1.72 4.58
N VAL A 87 5.68 1.31 3.73
CA VAL A 87 6.57 0.16 3.94
C VAL A 87 8.01 0.60 3.76
N VAL A 88 8.89 0.17 4.66
CA VAL A 88 10.34 0.34 4.54
C VAL A 88 10.93 -0.97 4.02
N LEU A 89 11.68 -0.90 2.92
CA LEU A 89 12.46 -2.01 2.34
C LEU A 89 13.95 -1.87 2.65
#